data_AF-A0A485ATJ2-F1
#
_entry.id   AF-A0A485ATJ2-F1
#
_cell.length_a   1.000
_cell.length_b   1.000
_cell.length_c   1.000
_cell.angle_alpha   90.00
_cell.angle_beta   90.00
_cell.angle_gamma   90.00
#
_symmetry.space_group_name_H-M   'P 1'
#
loop_
_entity.id
_entity.type
_entity.pdbx_description
1 polymer ?
#
loop_
_entity_poly.entity_id
_entity_poly.type
_entity_poly.pdbx_seq_one_letter_code
_entity_poly.pdbx_strand_id
1 'polypeptide(L)'
;MLLEQHAEELAGIIVSEHGKVWSDALGELTRGLEVVEFACGIPHLIKGEYSSDVGTGVDSYSLMQPLGVVAGITPFNFPAMVPMWMFPLALACGNSFILKPPALAPTAAVRLAELLKEAGLPDGVFNVVHCSNDDAEQLYTDPRIAAVSFVGSSGVAEYIYKNRQRPRQTRAGLWRGEKPCDCDAGRGSGCDG
;
A
#
# COMPACT_ATOMS: atom_id res chain seq x y z
N MET A 1 -3.12 2.69 20.39
CA MET A 1 -3.01 3.61 19.24
C MET A 1 -4.39 3.74 18.56
N LEU A 2 -4.67 4.82 17.79
CA LEU A 2 -6.05 5.14 17.32
C LEU A 2 -6.75 3.97 16.60
N LEU A 3 -6.04 3.19 15.78
CA LEU A 3 -6.63 2.05 15.07
C LEU A 3 -7.20 0.98 16.01
N GLU A 4 -6.60 0.75 17.18
CA GLU A 4 -7.14 -0.18 18.19
C GLU A 4 -8.38 0.39 18.86
N GLN A 5 -8.38 1.68 19.16
CA GLN A 5 -9.50 2.37 19.83
C GLN A 5 -10.75 2.37 18.94
N HIS A 6 -10.55 2.46 17.63
CA HIS A 6 -11.62 2.47 16.62
C HIS A 6 -11.77 1.12 15.88
N ALA A 7 -11.20 0.03 16.40
CA ALA A 7 -11.20 -1.27 15.71
C ALA A 7 -12.62 -1.81 15.46
N GLU A 8 -13.51 -1.71 16.46
CA GLU A 8 -14.90 -2.16 16.32
C GLU A 8 -15.68 -1.31 15.30
N GLU A 9 -15.46 0.01 15.32
CA GLU A 9 -16.07 0.94 14.35
C GLU A 9 -15.63 0.59 12.92
N LEU A 10 -14.32 0.44 12.70
CA LEU A 10 -13.75 0.05 11.41
C LEU A 10 -14.24 -1.33 10.96
N ALA A 11 -14.34 -2.29 11.87
CA ALA A 11 -14.88 -3.61 11.57
C ALA A 11 -16.35 -3.50 11.12
N GLY A 12 -17.16 -2.68 11.81
CA GLY A 12 -18.54 -2.41 11.42
C GLY A 12 -18.66 -1.82 10.01
N ILE A 13 -17.80 -0.86 9.66
CA ILE A 13 -17.73 -0.29 8.30
C ILE A 13 -17.44 -1.40 7.28
N ILE A 14 -16.39 -2.19 7.50
CA ILE A 14 -15.98 -3.26 6.59
C ILE A 14 -17.11 -4.29 6.42
N VAL A 15 -17.74 -4.73 7.52
CA VAL A 15 -18.85 -5.68 7.48
C VAL A 15 -20.04 -5.10 6.71
N SER A 16 -20.35 -3.81 6.89
CA SER A 16 -21.50 -3.18 6.23
C SER A 16 -21.36 -3.06 4.71
N GLU A 17 -20.16 -2.78 4.19
CA GLU A 17 -19.92 -2.56 2.76
C GLU A 17 -19.43 -3.82 2.04
N HIS A 18 -18.48 -4.55 2.63
CA HIS A 18 -17.91 -5.77 2.04
C HIS A 18 -18.79 -7.00 2.32
N GLY A 19 -19.47 -7.06 3.48
CA GLY A 19 -20.28 -8.22 3.86
C GLY A 19 -19.49 -9.43 4.38
N LYS A 20 -18.21 -9.28 4.72
CA LYS A 20 -17.46 -10.36 5.41
C LYS A 20 -17.91 -10.50 6.85
N VAL A 21 -17.65 -11.66 7.46
CA VAL A 21 -17.99 -11.89 8.87
C VAL A 21 -17.13 -11.01 9.78
N TRP A 22 -17.70 -10.63 10.94
CA TRP A 22 -17.05 -9.72 11.90
C TRP A 22 -15.65 -10.17 12.33
N SER A 23 -15.47 -11.47 12.58
CA SER A 23 -14.16 -12.04 12.94
C SER A 23 -13.11 -11.84 11.85
N ASP A 24 -13.51 -11.94 10.57
CA ASP A 24 -12.61 -11.74 9.44
C ASP A 24 -12.27 -10.26 9.26
N ALA A 25 -13.23 -9.36 9.52
CA ALA A 25 -12.99 -7.93 9.51
C ALA A 25 -12.00 -7.51 10.61
N LEU A 26 -12.15 -8.04 11.83
CA LEU A 26 -11.18 -7.83 12.90
C LEU A 26 -9.80 -8.40 12.55
N GLY A 27 -9.72 -9.63 12.03
CA GLY A 27 -8.46 -10.25 11.61
C GLY A 27 -7.78 -9.50 10.45
N GLU A 28 -8.55 -8.85 9.58
CA GLU A 28 -8.02 -7.92 8.58
C GLU A 28 -7.38 -6.69 9.25
N LEU A 29 -8.08 -6.06 10.19
CA LEU A 29 -7.58 -4.89 10.90
C LEU A 29 -6.32 -5.19 11.72
N THR A 30 -6.27 -6.34 12.40
CA THR A 30 -5.08 -6.79 13.14
C THR A 30 -3.87 -6.92 12.23
N ARG A 31 -4.01 -7.55 11.05
CA ARG A 31 -2.90 -7.67 10.08
C ARG A 31 -2.49 -6.33 9.48
N GLY A 32 -3.42 -5.41 9.30
CA GLY A 32 -3.11 -4.05 8.88
C GLY A 32 -2.34 -3.28 9.95
N LEU A 33 -2.75 -3.45 11.22
CA LEU A 33 -2.10 -2.84 12.37
C LEU A 33 -0.64 -3.29 12.52
N GLU A 34 -0.34 -4.57 12.37
CA GLU A 34 1.04 -5.08 12.41
C GLU A 34 1.97 -4.33 11.43
N VAL A 35 1.45 -3.91 10.27
CA VAL A 35 2.23 -3.12 9.29
C VAL A 35 2.40 -1.67 9.74
N VAL A 36 1.40 -1.07 10.39
CA VAL A 36 1.52 0.27 10.98
C VAL A 36 2.55 0.26 12.10
N GLU A 37 2.55 -0.76 12.96
CA GLU A 37 3.56 -0.94 14.00
C GLU A 37 4.96 -1.10 13.41
N PHE A 38 5.10 -1.92 12.37
CA PHE A 38 6.36 -2.05 11.65
C PHE A 38 6.80 -0.72 11.03
N ALA A 39 5.88 0.08 10.51
CA ALA A 39 6.18 1.38 9.91
C ALA A 39 6.78 2.37 10.92
N CYS A 40 6.42 2.28 12.21
CA CYS A 40 7.04 3.08 13.27
C CYS A 40 8.56 2.84 13.41
N GLY A 41 9.07 1.68 12.98
CA GLY A 41 10.50 1.35 12.98
C GLY A 41 11.28 1.80 11.73
N ILE A 42 10.58 2.29 10.69
CA ILE A 42 11.19 2.63 9.39
C ILE A 42 12.35 3.64 9.48
N PRO A 43 12.34 4.67 10.34
CA PRO A 43 13.49 5.58 10.46
C PRO A 43 14.82 4.86 10.78
N HIS A 44 14.76 3.71 11.45
CA HIS A 44 15.95 2.88 11.67
C HIS A 44 16.36 2.11 10.40
N LEU A 45 15.37 1.62 9.63
CA LEU A 45 15.56 0.80 8.44
C LEU A 45 16.06 1.59 7.22
N ILE A 46 15.87 2.91 7.18
CA ILE A 46 16.29 3.78 6.08
C ILE A 46 17.63 4.47 6.30
N LYS A 47 18.38 4.06 7.34
CA LYS A 47 19.75 4.54 7.56
C LYS A 47 20.61 4.16 6.36
N GLY A 48 21.30 5.16 5.82
CA GLY A 48 22.32 4.93 4.81
C GLY A 48 23.62 4.42 5.41
N GLU A 49 24.61 4.27 4.55
CA GLU A 49 25.95 3.80 4.90
C GLU A 49 26.95 4.96 4.80
N TYR A 50 27.99 4.93 5.62
CA TYR A 50 29.07 5.90 5.60
C TYR A 50 30.40 5.16 5.54
N SER A 51 31.29 5.58 4.64
CA SER A 51 32.64 5.07 4.47
C SER A 51 33.62 6.23 4.48
N SER A 52 34.45 6.31 5.51
CA SER A 52 35.52 7.29 5.60
C SER A 52 36.72 6.90 4.73
N ASP A 53 37.41 7.88 4.16
CA ASP A 53 38.69 7.74 3.45
C ASP A 53 38.68 6.65 2.35
N VAL A 54 37.63 6.64 1.53
CA VAL A 54 37.55 5.78 0.33
C VAL A 54 38.59 6.18 -0.74
N GLY A 55 39.14 7.38 -0.61
CA GLY A 55 40.36 7.88 -1.21
C GLY A 55 40.91 8.99 -0.32
N THR A 56 42.17 9.39 -0.50
CA THR A 56 42.84 10.34 0.40
C THR A 56 42.04 11.62 0.62
N GLY A 57 41.46 11.77 1.81
CA GLY A 57 40.64 12.94 2.17
C GLY A 57 39.25 12.97 1.54
N VAL A 58 38.76 11.82 1.05
CA VAL A 58 37.44 11.66 0.43
C VAL A 58 36.63 10.66 1.23
N ASP A 59 35.55 11.15 1.81
CA ASP A 59 34.52 10.32 2.45
C ASP A 59 33.37 10.08 1.47
N SER A 60 32.70 8.93 1.61
CA SER A 60 31.54 8.54 0.81
C SER A 60 30.40 8.13 1.71
N TYR A 61 29.17 8.48 1.34
CA TYR A 61 27.99 8.05 2.06
C TYR A 61 26.81 7.83 1.12
N SER A 62 25.88 6.99 1.53
CA SER A 62 24.60 6.77 0.87
C SER A 62 23.47 7.29 1.74
N LEU A 63 22.35 7.67 1.12
CA LEU A 63 21.12 8.05 1.81
C LEU A 63 19.93 7.43 1.09
N MET A 64 18.94 6.99 1.86
CA MET A 64 17.63 6.60 1.35
C MET A 64 16.71 7.82 1.40
N GLN A 65 16.45 8.42 0.24
CA GLN A 65 15.60 9.60 0.12
C GLN A 65 14.17 9.22 -0.34
N PRO A 66 13.14 9.97 0.08
CA PRO A 66 11.78 9.79 -0.44
C PRO A 66 11.74 10.05 -1.94
N LEU A 67 10.79 9.39 -2.62
CA LEU A 67 10.55 9.55 -4.05
C LEU A 67 9.70 10.78 -4.37
N GLY A 68 8.83 11.20 -3.44
CA GLY A 68 7.91 12.33 -3.62
C GLY A 68 6.46 11.88 -3.45
N VAL A 69 5.62 12.14 -4.47
CA VAL A 69 4.22 11.69 -4.46
C VAL A 69 4.15 10.26 -5.00
N VAL A 70 3.48 9.38 -4.27
CA VAL A 70 3.24 7.99 -4.69
C VAL A 70 1.74 7.67 -4.63
N ALA A 71 1.31 6.71 -5.45
CA ALA A 71 -0.10 6.30 -5.53
C ALA A 71 -0.30 4.83 -5.16
N GLY A 72 -1.42 4.53 -4.52
CA GLY A 72 -1.88 3.19 -4.21
C GLY A 72 -3.24 2.93 -4.83
N ILE A 73 -3.39 1.82 -5.53
CA ILE A 73 -4.67 1.35 -6.08
C ILE A 73 -4.96 -0.02 -5.47
N THR A 74 -6.07 -0.12 -4.74
CA THR A 74 -6.38 -1.28 -3.90
C THR A 74 -7.64 -2.03 -4.36
N PRO A 75 -7.71 -3.34 -4.09
CA PRO A 75 -8.84 -4.18 -4.48
C PRO A 75 -9.97 -4.11 -3.43
N PHE A 76 -11.12 -4.70 -3.77
CA PHE A 76 -12.28 -4.70 -2.87
C PHE A 76 -12.18 -5.69 -1.71
N ASN A 77 -11.40 -6.77 -1.83
CA ASN A 77 -11.42 -7.90 -0.90
C ASN A 77 -10.82 -7.59 0.49
N PHE A 78 -9.97 -6.57 0.59
CA PHE A 78 -9.34 -6.15 1.84
C PHE A 78 -9.26 -4.61 1.89
N PRO A 79 -10.40 -3.94 2.14
CA PRO A 79 -10.53 -2.49 2.02
C PRO A 79 -9.79 -1.70 3.12
N ALA A 80 -9.28 -2.36 4.16
CA ALA A 80 -8.47 -1.73 5.21
C ALA A 80 -7.03 -2.26 5.23
N MET A 81 -6.83 -3.58 5.20
CA MET A 81 -5.49 -4.19 5.31
C MET A 81 -4.60 -3.84 4.12
N VAL A 82 -5.09 -3.96 2.88
CA VAL A 82 -4.25 -3.70 1.71
C VAL A 82 -3.84 -2.22 1.60
N PRO A 83 -4.71 -1.24 1.87
CA PRO A 83 -4.25 0.14 2.05
C PRO A 83 -3.17 0.29 3.12
N MET A 84 -3.34 -0.34 4.29
CA MET A 84 -2.34 -0.31 5.38
C MET A 84 -1.03 -1.03 5.03
N TRP A 85 -1.00 -1.88 4.00
CA TRP A 85 0.26 -2.42 3.48
C TRP A 85 1.06 -1.40 2.66
N MET A 86 0.41 -0.34 2.19
CA MET A 86 1.02 0.64 1.28
C MET A 86 1.35 1.96 1.98
N PHE A 87 0.34 2.65 2.51
CA PHE A 87 0.52 4.03 2.93
C PHE A 87 1.41 4.19 4.17
N PRO A 88 1.34 3.36 5.24
CA PRO A 88 2.16 3.58 6.43
C PRO A 88 3.65 3.56 6.11
N LEU A 89 4.08 2.60 5.28
CA LEU A 89 5.46 2.49 4.82
C LEU A 89 5.87 3.68 3.96
N ALA A 90 5.02 4.08 3.01
CA ALA A 90 5.31 5.21 2.14
C ALA A 90 5.44 6.53 2.93
N LEU A 91 4.52 6.76 3.87
CA LEU A 91 4.52 7.94 4.74
C LEU A 91 5.73 7.94 5.67
N ALA A 92 6.06 6.81 6.31
CA ALA A 92 7.22 6.71 7.19
C ALA A 92 8.56 6.88 6.46
N CYS A 93 8.62 6.52 5.18
CA CYS A 93 9.74 6.82 4.28
C CYS A 93 9.78 8.28 3.81
N GLY A 94 8.82 9.13 4.20
CA GLY A 94 8.78 10.56 3.87
C GLY A 94 8.07 10.92 2.55
N ASN A 95 7.26 10.03 1.99
CA ASN A 95 6.48 10.31 0.77
C ASN A 95 5.11 10.89 1.11
N SER A 96 4.51 11.60 0.16
CA SER A 96 3.06 11.86 0.17
C SER A 96 2.34 10.76 -0.60
N PHE A 97 1.12 10.44 -0.22
CA PHE A 97 0.40 9.27 -0.73
C PHE A 97 -1.00 9.63 -1.24
N ILE A 98 -1.35 9.10 -2.40
CA ILE A 98 -2.70 9.15 -2.98
C ILE A 98 -3.25 7.73 -3.02
N LEU A 99 -4.31 7.47 -2.26
CA LEU A 99 -5.01 6.19 -2.25
C LEU A 99 -6.27 6.27 -3.12
N LYS A 100 -6.38 5.38 -4.10
CA LYS A 100 -7.63 5.06 -4.79
C LYS A 100 -8.19 3.75 -4.22
N PRO A 101 -9.20 3.81 -3.33
CA PRO A 101 -9.85 2.63 -2.80
C PRO A 101 -10.84 2.02 -3.82
N PRO A 102 -11.31 0.79 -3.56
CA PRO A 102 -12.39 0.17 -4.34
C PRO A 102 -13.70 0.96 -4.21
N ALA A 103 -14.47 1.06 -5.29
CA ALA A 103 -15.78 1.71 -5.27
C ALA A 103 -16.84 0.96 -4.43
N LEU A 104 -16.65 -0.36 -4.22
CA LEU A 104 -17.58 -1.22 -3.48
C LEU A 104 -17.44 -1.14 -1.96
N ALA A 105 -16.27 -0.74 -1.45
CA ALA A 105 -16.01 -0.59 -0.02
C ALA A 105 -15.10 0.62 0.25
N PRO A 106 -15.57 1.84 -0.06
CA PRO A 106 -14.75 3.05 0.01
C PRO A 106 -14.58 3.60 1.43
N THR A 107 -15.53 3.35 2.34
CA THR A 107 -15.66 4.12 3.58
C THR A 107 -14.52 3.83 4.55
N ALA A 108 -14.03 2.59 4.59
CA ALA A 108 -12.89 2.24 5.45
C ALA A 108 -11.64 3.07 5.12
N ALA A 109 -11.37 3.33 3.84
CA ALA A 109 -10.23 4.15 3.42
C ALA A 109 -10.37 5.62 3.84
N VAL A 110 -11.58 6.16 3.77
CA VAL A 110 -11.88 7.53 4.24
C VAL A 110 -11.70 7.62 5.75
N ARG A 111 -12.23 6.65 6.51
CA ARG A 111 -12.08 6.64 7.97
C ARG A 111 -10.62 6.53 8.41
N LEU A 112 -9.81 5.73 7.71
CA LEU A 112 -8.35 5.67 7.94
C LEU A 112 -7.68 7.04 7.69
N ALA A 113 -8.13 7.80 6.69
CA ALA A 113 -7.63 9.14 6.41
C ALA A 113 -7.93 10.12 7.55
N GLU A 114 -9.15 10.07 8.09
CA GLU A 114 -9.56 10.87 9.25
C GLU A 114 -8.73 10.53 10.49
N LEU A 115 -8.52 9.23 10.76
CA LEU A 115 -7.69 8.79 11.89
C LEU A 115 -6.22 9.24 11.74
N LEU A 116 -5.66 9.25 10.52
CA LEU A 116 -4.34 9.83 10.27
C LEU A 116 -4.30 11.33 10.55
N LYS A 117 -5.36 12.06 10.18
CA LYS A 117 -5.49 13.49 10.47
C LYS A 117 -5.56 13.73 11.98
N GLU A 118 -6.36 12.96 12.70
CA GLU A 118 -6.46 12.98 14.16
C GLU A 118 -5.11 12.64 14.83
N ALA A 119 -4.33 11.73 14.25
CA ALA A 119 -2.97 11.39 14.70
C ALA A 119 -1.93 12.50 14.48
N GLY A 120 -2.30 13.59 13.79
CA GLY A 120 -1.43 14.74 13.54
C GLY A 120 -0.69 14.72 12.20
N LEU A 121 -1.12 13.89 11.24
CA LEU A 121 -0.54 13.92 9.89
C LEU A 121 -0.84 15.28 9.22
N PRO A 122 0.17 15.96 8.62
CA PRO A 122 -0.04 17.24 7.95
C PRO A 122 -1.02 17.14 6.76
N ASP A 123 -1.72 18.24 6.48
CA ASP A 123 -2.67 18.31 5.36
C ASP A 123 -1.98 18.07 4.01
N GLY A 124 -2.67 17.31 3.15
CA GLY A 124 -2.21 16.97 1.81
C GLY A 124 -1.17 15.85 1.75
N VAL A 125 -0.67 15.34 2.87
CA VAL A 125 0.31 14.24 2.90
C VAL A 125 -0.34 12.89 2.57
N PHE A 126 -1.58 12.65 3.04
CA PHE A 126 -2.37 11.49 2.68
C PHE A 126 -3.70 11.94 2.06
N ASN A 127 -4.01 11.44 0.87
CA ASN A 127 -5.21 11.82 0.12
C ASN A 127 -5.95 10.57 -0.32
N VAL A 128 -7.27 10.57 -0.19
CA VAL A 128 -8.14 9.52 -0.73
C VAL A 128 -8.90 10.09 -1.92
N VAL A 129 -8.79 9.43 -3.07
CA VAL A 129 -9.43 9.86 -4.33
C VAL A 129 -10.32 8.75 -4.85
N HIS A 130 -11.63 9.01 -4.86
CA HIS A 130 -12.60 8.14 -5.51
C HIS A 130 -12.72 8.53 -6.98
N CYS A 131 -12.39 7.60 -7.86
CA CYS A 131 -12.50 7.80 -9.30
C CYS A 131 -12.83 6.50 -10.03
N SER A 132 -13.24 6.60 -11.30
CA SER A 132 -13.46 5.46 -12.17
C SER A 132 -12.14 4.72 -12.48
N ASN A 133 -12.20 3.56 -13.14
CA ASN A 133 -10.98 2.88 -13.57
C ASN A 133 -10.29 3.61 -14.74
N ASP A 134 -11.06 4.29 -15.57
CA ASP A 134 -10.53 5.08 -16.69
C ASP A 134 -9.80 6.30 -16.14
N ASP A 135 -10.39 7.00 -15.17
CA ASP A 135 -9.74 8.15 -14.51
C ASP A 135 -8.53 7.74 -13.67
N ALA A 136 -8.47 6.48 -13.21
CA ALA A 136 -7.32 5.95 -12.47
C ALA A 136 -6.04 5.93 -13.31
N GLU A 137 -6.15 6.04 -14.64
CA GLU A 137 -4.99 6.16 -15.53
C GLU A 137 -4.05 7.29 -15.16
N GLN A 138 -4.60 8.41 -14.69
CA GLN A 138 -3.79 9.56 -14.26
C GLN A 138 -2.87 9.19 -13.09
N LEU A 139 -3.25 8.24 -12.23
CA LEU A 139 -2.45 7.82 -11.08
C LEU A 139 -1.16 7.07 -11.45
N TYR A 140 -1.06 6.56 -12.68
CA TYR A 140 0.15 5.89 -13.17
C TYR A 140 0.75 6.53 -14.42
N THR A 141 0.10 7.54 -14.99
CA THR A 141 0.60 8.28 -16.17
C THR A 141 1.00 9.72 -15.85
N ASP A 142 0.67 10.29 -14.69
CA ASP A 142 1.12 11.64 -14.33
C ASP A 142 2.62 11.66 -13.95
N PRO A 143 3.46 12.53 -14.54
CA PRO A 143 4.90 12.59 -14.26
C PRO A 143 5.26 13.00 -12.83
N ARG A 144 4.32 13.59 -12.08
CA ARG A 144 4.52 13.98 -10.68
C ARG A 144 4.40 12.78 -9.74
N ILE A 145 3.81 11.68 -10.19
CA ILE A 145 3.67 10.46 -9.39
C ILE A 145 4.91 9.59 -9.63
N ALA A 146 5.75 9.51 -8.61
CA ALA A 146 7.06 8.88 -8.69
C ALA A 146 7.01 7.34 -8.56
N ALA A 147 5.96 6.80 -7.96
CA ALA A 147 5.75 5.35 -7.85
C ALA A 147 4.27 5.00 -7.69
N VAL A 148 3.92 3.79 -8.12
CA VAL A 148 2.56 3.24 -8.04
C VAL A 148 2.63 1.85 -7.44
N SER A 149 1.82 1.62 -6.41
CA SER A 149 1.56 0.31 -5.83
C SER A 149 0.15 -0.15 -6.24
N PHE A 150 0.07 -1.33 -6.87
CA PHE A 150 -1.20 -1.91 -7.30
C PHE A 150 -1.34 -3.31 -6.73
N VAL A 151 -2.53 -3.60 -6.19
CA VAL A 151 -2.95 -4.94 -5.81
C VAL A 151 -4.30 -5.21 -6.48
N GLY A 152 -4.40 -6.31 -7.22
CA GLY A 152 -5.61 -6.66 -7.94
C GLY A 152 -5.40 -7.80 -8.93
N SER A 153 -6.22 -7.86 -9.98
CA SER A 153 -6.16 -8.91 -10.98
C SER A 153 -4.90 -8.81 -11.85
N SER A 154 -4.36 -9.96 -12.27
CA SER A 154 -3.13 -10.04 -13.06
C SER A 154 -3.18 -9.26 -14.37
N GLY A 155 -4.32 -9.25 -15.06
CA GLY A 155 -4.48 -8.51 -16.32
C GLY A 155 -4.39 -6.99 -16.12
N VAL A 156 -5.02 -6.46 -15.07
CA VAL A 156 -4.97 -5.03 -14.75
C VAL A 156 -3.57 -4.65 -14.23
N ALA A 157 -2.98 -5.51 -13.40
CA ALA A 157 -1.60 -5.37 -12.94
C ALA A 157 -0.62 -5.25 -14.10
N GLU A 158 -0.72 -6.12 -15.11
CA GLU A 158 0.13 -6.08 -16.30
C GLU A 158 -0.11 -4.82 -17.14
N TYR A 159 -1.36 -4.41 -17.30
CA TYR A 159 -1.72 -3.18 -18.01
C TYR A 159 -1.09 -1.94 -17.36
N ILE A 160 -1.26 -1.77 -16.05
CA ILE A 160 -0.65 -0.66 -15.30
C ILE A 160 0.88 -0.75 -15.39
N TYR A 161 1.45 -1.95 -15.28
CA TYR A 161 2.89 -2.13 -15.35
C TYR A 161 3.47 -1.69 -16.70
N LYS A 162 2.75 -1.96 -17.80
CA LYS A 162 3.15 -1.59 -19.17
C LYS A 162 2.95 -0.10 -19.46
N ASN A 163 1.84 0.48 -19.01
CA ASN A 163 1.43 1.83 -19.37
C ASN A 163 1.87 2.89 -18.38
N ARG A 164 2.44 2.52 -17.23
CA ARG A 164 2.96 3.52 -16.30
C ARG A 164 4.03 4.39 -16.95
N GLN A 165 4.03 5.68 -16.62
CA GLN A 165 5.19 6.50 -16.88
C GLN A 165 6.41 5.91 -16.18
N ARG A 166 7.57 6.00 -16.83
CA ARG A 166 8.86 5.64 -16.26
C ARG A 166 9.64 6.92 -15.95
N PRO A 167 9.35 7.63 -14.85
CA PRO A 167 10.26 8.66 -14.40
C PRO A 167 11.66 8.07 -14.15
N ARG A 168 12.67 8.94 -14.14
CA ARG A 168 14.10 8.59 -14.08
C ARG A 168 14.51 7.77 -12.83
N GLN A 169 13.58 7.55 -11.88
CA GLN A 169 13.80 6.97 -10.56
C GLN A 169 12.64 6.09 -10.04
N THR A 170 11.83 5.47 -10.93
CA THR A 170 10.68 4.64 -10.50
C THR A 170 11.11 3.24 -10.04
N ARG A 171 10.60 2.80 -8.87
CA ARG A 171 10.50 1.38 -8.49
C ARG A 171 9.02 1.01 -8.38
N ALA A 172 8.59 -0.08 -9.02
CA ALA A 172 7.21 -0.57 -8.94
C ALA A 172 7.15 -1.84 -8.09
N GLY A 173 6.34 -1.82 -7.03
CA GLY A 173 5.93 -3.03 -6.31
C GLY A 173 4.62 -3.52 -6.90
N LEU A 174 4.62 -4.73 -7.47
CA LEU A 174 3.42 -5.35 -8.03
C LEU A 174 3.15 -6.65 -7.27
N TRP A 175 2.03 -6.68 -6.54
CA TRP A 175 1.60 -7.86 -5.83
C TRP A 175 0.50 -8.56 -6.64
N ARG A 176 0.80 -9.77 -7.11
CA ARG A 176 -0.15 -10.60 -7.84
C ARG A 176 -1.03 -11.34 -6.84
N GLY A 177 -2.34 -11.30 -7.06
CA GLY A 177 -3.23 -12.27 -6.42
C GLY A 177 -3.00 -13.64 -7.07
N GLU A 178 -2.28 -14.52 -6.39
CA GLU A 178 -2.30 -15.95 -6.73
C GLU A 178 -3.61 -16.53 -6.20
N LYS A 179 -4.33 -17.28 -7.06
CA LYS A 179 -5.35 -18.20 -6.53
C LYS A 179 -4.60 -19.23 -5.68
N PRO A 180 -5.03 -19.53 -4.44
CA PRO A 180 -4.51 -20.68 -3.73
C PRO A 180 -4.79 -21.90 -4.61
N CYS A 181 -3.75 -22.56 -5.08
CA CYS A 181 -3.88 -23.93 -5.55
C CYS A 181 -4.09 -24.76 -4.28
N ASP A 182 -5.32 -25.13 -3.98
CA ASP A 182 -5.60 -26.20 -3.01
C ASP A 182 -5.00 -27.48 -3.61
N CYS A 183 -3.73 -27.73 -3.29
CA CYS A 183 -3.10 -29.02 -3.45
C CYS A 183 -3.70 -29.93 -2.39
N ASP A 184 -4.91 -30.40 -2.66
CA ASP A 184 -5.60 -31.38 -1.84
C ASP A 184 -4.70 -32.62 -1.75
N ALA A 185 -4.28 -32.92 -0.52
CA ALA A 185 -3.41 -34.02 -0.20
C ALA A 185 -4.16 -35.33 -0.48
N GLY A 186 -3.93 -35.92 -1.66
CA GLY A 186 -4.24 -37.32 -1.91
C GLY A 186 -4.94 -37.61 -3.24
N ARG A 187 -4.16 -37.67 -4.32
CA ARG A 187 -4.14 -38.76 -5.31
C ARG A 187 -3.21 -38.38 -6.46
N GLY A 188 -2.19 -39.20 -6.68
CA GLY A 188 -1.27 -39.02 -7.79
C GLY A 188 -1.96 -39.21 -9.14
N SER A 189 -1.70 -38.30 -10.08
CA SER A 189 -1.36 -38.58 -11.49
C SER A 189 -1.34 -37.28 -12.31
N GLY A 190 -0.21 -37.05 -12.99
CA GLY A 190 -0.12 -36.32 -14.26
C GLY A 190 -0.31 -34.80 -14.24
N CYS A 191 0.79 -34.05 -14.15
CA CYS A 191 0.86 -32.70 -14.70
C CYS A 191 1.36 -32.78 -16.16
N ASP A 192 0.50 -32.43 -17.11
CA ASP A 192 0.85 -31.96 -18.46
C ASP A 192 -0.29 -31.06 -18.96
N GLY A 193 0.04 -29.83 -19.41
CA GLY A 193 -0.89 -28.89 -20.06
C GLY A 193 -0.84 -27.46 -19.54
#